data_AF-A0A7C8D599-F1
#
_entry.id   AF-A0A7C8D599-F1
#
_cell.length_a   1.000
_cell.length_b   1.000
_cell.length_c   1.000
_cell.angle_alpha   90.00
_cell.angle_beta   90.00
_cell.angle_gamma   90.00
#
_symmetry.space_group_name_H-M   'P 1'
#
loop_
_entity.id
_entity.type
_entity.pdbx_description
1 polymer ?
#
loop_
_entity_poly.entity_id
_entity_poly.type
_entity_poly.pdbx_seq_one_letter_code
_entity_poly.pdbx_strand_id
1 'polypeptide(L)' 'MEFTLSGRMDLSTYLKAQTIFRSGTCWFIDPFEEQEIKVCFARIRYNSDSNDFEFQLIEDVV' A
#
# COMPACT_ATOMS: atom_id res chain seq x y z
N MET A 1 13.28 -0.21 4.42
CA MET A 1 12.45 -0.88 5.46
C MET A 1 11.22 -1.53 4.83
N GLU A 2 10.52 -2.42 5.55
CA GLU A 2 9.27 -3.04 5.10
C GLU A 2 8.09 -2.53 5.92
N PHE A 3 6.99 -2.16 5.25
CA PHE A 3 5.77 -1.70 5.88
C PHE A 3 4.61 -2.61 5.49
N THR A 4 3.77 -2.94 6.47
CA THR A 4 2.53 -3.69 6.24
C THR A 4 1.34 -2.83 6.61
N LEU A 5 0.53 -2.46 5.61
CA LEU A 5 -0.75 -1.81 5.82
C LEU A 5 -1.87 -2.85 5.72
N SER A 6 -2.70 -2.96 6.74
CA SER A 6 -3.85 -3.87 6.72
C SER A 6 -5.08 -3.19 7.30
N GLY A 7 -6.25 -3.70 6.93
CA GLY A 7 -7.52 -3.16 7.39
C GLY A 7 -8.67 -3.65 6.53
N ARG A 8 -9.73 -2.84 6.48
CA ARG A 8 -10.91 -3.11 5.65
C ARG A 8 -11.15 -2.00 4.65
N MET A 9 -11.44 -2.36 3.41
CA MET A 9 -11.84 -1.43 2.37
C MET A 9 -12.79 -2.09 1.38
N ASP A 10 -13.68 -1.31 0.77
CA ASP A 10 -14.54 -1.82 -0.30
C ASP A 10 -13.73 -2.13 -1.57
N LEU A 11 -14.31 -2.96 -2.44
CA LEU A 11 -13.69 -3.37 -3.71
C LEU A 11 -13.34 -2.18 -4.61
N SER A 12 -14.17 -1.13 -4.65
CA SER A 12 -13.91 0.04 -5.51
C SER A 12 -12.68 0.82 -5.06
N THR A 13 -12.47 0.92 -3.75
CA THR A 13 -11.30 1.54 -3.12
C THR A 13 -10.07 0.67 -3.35
N TYR A 14 -10.18 -0.65 -3.20
CA TYR A 14 -9.09 -1.58 -3.51
C TYR A 14 -8.63 -1.49 -4.98
N LEU A 15 -9.56 -1.39 -5.93
CA LEU A 15 -9.23 -1.23 -7.36
C LEU A 15 -8.49 0.08 -7.66
N LYS A 16 -8.81 1.16 -6.93
CA LYS A 16 -8.04 2.42 -7.02
C LYS A 16 -6.61 2.24 -6.50
N ALA A 17 -6.45 1.55 -5.36
CA ALA A 17 -5.13 1.23 -4.81
C ALA A 17 -4.31 0.36 -5.78
N GLN A 18 -4.94 -0.60 -6.46
CA GLN A 18 -4.31 -1.39 -7.52
C GLN A 18 -3.80 -0.53 -8.69
N THR A 19 -4.55 0.50 -9.08
CA THR A 19 -4.11 1.41 -10.15
C THR A 19 -2.83 2.15 -9.76
N ILE A 20 -2.73 2.60 -8.50
CA ILE A 20 -1.53 3.23 -7.95
C ILE A 20 -0.37 2.24 -7.92
N PHE A 21 -0.61 1.00 -7.50
CA PHE A 21 0.42 -0.04 -7.54
C PHE A 21 1.01 -0.21 -8.94
N ARG A 22 0.14 -0.28 -9.96
CA ARG A 22 0.55 -0.49 -11.35
C ARG A 22 1.25 0.71 -11.98
N SER A 23 1.21 1.90 -11.38
CA SER A 23 1.97 3.06 -11.87
C SER A 23 3.46 3.01 -11.49
N GLY A 24 3.87 2.12 -10.58
CA GLY A 24 5.26 1.78 -10.31
C GLY A 24 6.00 2.69 -9.33
N THR A 25 5.46 3.86 -8.99
CA THR A 25 6.04 4.75 -7.95
C THR A 25 4.94 5.30 -7.07
N CYS A 26 5.06 5.04 -5.77
CA CYS A 26 4.20 5.67 -4.76
C CYS A 26 5.05 6.35 -3.68
N TRP A 27 4.51 7.44 -3.17
CA TRP A 27 5.05 8.19 -2.05
C TRP A 27 4.13 7.98 -0.86
N PHE A 28 4.72 7.72 0.29
CA PHE A 28 4.03 7.53 1.55
C PHE A 28 4.56 8.53 2.56
N ILE A 29 3.66 9.20 3.29
CA ILE A 29 4.05 10.03 4.43
C ILE A 29 4.09 9.11 5.64
N ASP A 30 5.27 8.93 6.23
CA ASP A 30 5.41 8.19 7.47
C ASP A 30 4.64 8.94 8.59
N PRO A 31 3.66 8.29 9.25
CA PRO A 31 2.84 8.94 10.25
C PRO A 31 3.57 9.23 11.57
N PHE A 32 4.77 8.65 11.78
CA PHE A 32 5.58 8.85 12.97
C PHE A 32 6.68 9.88 12.75
N GLU A 33 7.31 9.87 11.58
CA GLU A 33 8.42 10.77 11.25
C GLU A 33 7.97 12.03 10.47
N GLU A 34 6.71 12.06 10.02
CA GLU A 34 6.14 13.12 9.18
C GLU A 34 6.94 13.39 7.90
N GLN A 35 7.70 12.39 7.45
CA GLN A 35 8.56 12.46 6.28
C GLN A 35 7.94 11.74 5.08
N GLU A 36 8.11 12.31 3.89
CA GLU A 36 7.81 11.62 2.64
C GLU A 36 8.89 10.58 2.32
N ILE A 37 8.46 9.34 2.18
CA ILE A 37 9.28 8.18 1.86
C ILE A 37 8.82 7.63 0.52
N LYS A 38 9.78 7.36 -0.37
CA LYS A 38 9.52 6.65 -1.62
C LYS A 38 9.44 5.16 -1.34
N VAL A 39 8.35 4.52 -1.74
CA VAL A 39 8.16 3.08 -1.51
C VAL A 39 7.66 2.39 -2.78
N CYS A 40 7.97 1.10 -2.88
CA CYS A 40 7.47 0.18 -3.88
C CYS A 40 6.49 -0.79 -3.20
N PHE A 41 5.34 -1.03 -3.79
CA PHE A 41 4.47 -2.12 -3.35
C PHE A 41 5.13 -3.45 -3.73
N ALA A 42 5.31 -4.34 -2.75
CA ALA A 42 5.82 -5.69 -2.98
C ALA A 42 4.69 -6.72 -3.10
N ARG A 43 3.59 -6.53 -2.35
CA ARG A 43 2.46 -7.45 -2.34
C ARG A 43 1.16 -6.72 -2.06
N ILE A 44 0.09 -7.15 -2.72
CA ILE A 44 -1.28 -6.75 -2.41
C ILE A 44 -2.15 -8.00 -2.23
N ARG A 45 -3.02 -7.99 -1.22
CA ARG A 45 -4.01 -9.04 -0.96
C ARG A 45 -5.34 -8.37 -0.64
N TYR A 46 -6.42 -9.01 -1.08
CA TYR A 46 -7.78 -8.59 -0.81
C TYR A 46 -8.70 -9.81 -0.72
N ASN A 47 -9.56 -9.84 0.29
CA ASN A 47 -10.60 -10.83 0.45
C ASN A 47 -11.95 -10.19 0.14
N SER A 48 -12.61 -10.62 -0.94
CA SER A 48 -13.91 -10.10 -1.37
C SER A 48 -15.05 -10.43 -0.41
N ASP A 49 -14.93 -11.48 0.39
CA ASP A 49 -15.98 -11.94 1.28
C ASP A 49 -15.99 -11.11 2.58
N SER A 50 -14.81 -10.73 3.08
CA SER A 50 -14.64 -9.97 4.32
C SER A 50 -14.28 -8.50 4.14
N ASN A 51 -13.95 -8.08 2.92
CA ASN A 51 -13.36 -6.77 2.59
C ASN A 51 -12.02 -6.48 3.28
N ASP A 52 -11.35 -7.51 3.81
CA ASP A 52 -10.03 -7.34 4.41
C ASP A 52 -8.97 -7.18 3.31
N PHE A 53 -8.03 -6.26 3.52
CA PHE A 53 -6.90 -6.03 2.62
C PHE A 53 -5.57 -6.04 3.37
N GLU A 54 -4.50 -6.33 2.64
CA GLU A 54 -3.14 -6.22 3.12
C GLU A 54 -2.23 -5.75 1.98
N PHE A 55 -1.48 -4.67 2.20
CA PHE A 55 -0.45 -4.15 1.32
C PHE A 55 0.91 -4.26 2.02
N GLN A 56 1.88 -4.87 1.33
CA GLN A 56 3.27 -4.87 1.73
C GLN A 56 4.01 -3.85 0.88
N LEU A 57 4.66 -2.90 1.52
CA LEU A 57 5.46 -1.85 0.91
C LEU A 57 6.92 -2.04 1.30
N ILE A 58 7.83 -1.76 0.39
CA ILE A 58 9.27 -1.78 0.61
C ILE A 58 9.79 -0.40 0.27
N GLU A 59 10.50 0.21 1.19
CA GLU A 59 11.19 1.47 0.97
C GLU A 59 12.21 1.37 -0.17
N ASP A 60 12.19 2.37 -1.05
CA ASP A 60 13.19 2.52 -2.10
C ASP A 60 14.41 3.25 -1.52
N VAL A 61 15.27 2.48 -0.84
CA VAL A 61 16.52 2.98 -0.24
C VAL A 61 17.63 2.91 -1.29
N VAL A 62 18.25 4.05 -1.60
CA VAL A 62 19.44 4.16 -2.46
C VAL A 62 20.71 4.19 -1.61
#